data_AF-A0A1X7N826-F1
#
_entry.id   AF-A0A1X7N826-F1
#
_cell.length_a   1.000
_cell.length_b   1.000
_cell.length_c   1.000
_cell.angle_alpha   90.00
_cell.angle_beta   90.00
_cell.angle_gamma   90.00
#
_symmetry.space_group_name_H-M   'P 1'
#
loop_
_entity.id
_entity.type
_entity.pdbx_description
1 polymer ?
#
loop_
_entity_poly.entity_id
_entity_poly.type
_entity_poly.pdbx_seq_one_letter_code
_entity_poly.pdbx_strand_id
1 'polypeptide(L)'
;MTAKTTTPVRYALTLLAGAGTLAALAACSSTATAGTDSADETSGTTATSEATTESTAAATDDSAAAASSDSAYADGTYDAQGSYTSPGGSETVGVSLTLEGGVVTAVTVTPESENPTGEQYQERFAGGIAGEVVGKSIDEIDVSKVSGSSLTSTGFNDAVETIKADAAA
;
A
#
# COMPACT_ATOMS: atom_id res chain seq x y z
N MET A 1 31.71 -8.36 26.90
CA MET A 1 31.51 -8.13 25.45
C MET A 1 30.82 -9.36 24.91
N THR A 2 29.50 -9.28 24.67
CA THR A 2 28.68 -10.42 24.26
C THR A 2 28.28 -10.20 22.81
N ALA A 3 28.83 -10.99 21.89
CA ALA A 3 28.49 -10.90 20.48
C ALA A 3 27.07 -11.44 20.25
N LYS A 4 26.19 -10.62 19.67
CA LYS A 4 24.84 -11.03 19.28
C LYS A 4 24.94 -11.61 17.86
N THR A 5 24.92 -12.93 17.73
CA THR A 5 25.07 -13.61 16.44
C THR A 5 23.76 -13.51 15.64
N THR A 6 23.70 -12.58 14.70
CA THR A 6 22.60 -12.51 13.72
C THR A 6 22.68 -13.71 12.78
N THR A 7 21.68 -14.60 12.84
CA THR A 7 21.58 -15.76 11.94
C THR A 7 20.80 -15.37 10.69
N PRO A 8 21.33 -15.55 9.46
CA PRO A 8 20.61 -15.22 8.24
C PRO A 8 19.51 -16.26 7.95
N VAL A 9 18.25 -15.86 8.10
CA VAL A 9 17.10 -16.68 7.71
C VAL A 9 16.96 -16.66 6.19
N ARG A 10 17.30 -17.77 5.54
CA ARG A 10 17.13 -17.96 4.09
C ARG A 10 15.69 -18.36 3.79
N TYR A 11 14.82 -17.39 3.53
CA TYR A 11 13.48 -17.67 3.02
C TYR A 11 13.56 -18.25 1.60
N ALA A 12 13.09 -19.49 1.45
CA ALA A 12 13.02 -20.17 0.17
C ALA A 12 11.77 -19.68 -0.60
N LEU A 13 11.98 -18.82 -1.59
CA LEU A 13 10.91 -18.33 -2.46
C LEU A 13 10.39 -19.47 -3.36
N THR A 14 9.20 -19.99 -3.06
CA THR A 14 8.50 -20.96 -3.91
C THR A 14 7.64 -20.26 -4.96
N LEU A 15 8.15 -20.14 -6.18
CA LEU A 15 7.39 -19.67 -7.35
C LEU A 15 6.33 -20.71 -7.75
N LEU A 16 5.06 -20.40 -7.53
CA LEU A 16 3.94 -21.22 -7.99
C LEU A 16 3.39 -20.67 -9.32
N ALA A 17 3.74 -21.32 -10.43
CA ALA A 17 3.24 -20.96 -11.75
C ALA A 17 1.77 -21.38 -11.92
N GLY A 18 0.86 -20.41 -12.09
CA GLY A 18 -0.55 -20.64 -12.41
C GLY A 18 -0.86 -20.27 -13.86
N ALA A 19 -1.38 -21.22 -14.65
CA ALA A 19 -1.62 -21.05 -16.08
C ALA A 19 -3.09 -21.23 -16.46
N GLY A 20 -3.63 -20.31 -17.28
CA GLY A 20 -4.92 -20.43 -18.01
C GLY A 20 -6.17 -20.26 -17.14
N THR A 21 -7.30 -19.77 -17.64
CA THR A 21 -7.89 -20.02 -18.98
C THR A 21 -8.81 -18.88 -19.44
N LEU A 22 -8.93 -18.71 -20.77
CA LEU A 22 -9.89 -17.83 -21.42
C LEU A 22 -11.31 -18.44 -21.38
N ALA A 23 -12.32 -17.63 -21.06
CA ALA A 23 -13.73 -18.01 -21.19
C ALA A 23 -14.59 -16.82 -21.65
N ALA A 24 -14.71 -16.65 -22.96
CA ALA A 24 -15.69 -15.77 -23.57
C ALA A 24 -16.89 -16.60 -24.02
N LEU A 25 -18.07 -16.35 -23.45
CA LEU A 25 -19.35 -16.85 -23.98
C LEU A 25 -20.31 -15.68 -24.16
N ALA A 26 -20.69 -15.45 -25.41
CA ALA A 26 -21.80 -14.60 -25.79
C ALA A 26 -22.91 -15.48 -26.38
N ALA A 27 -24.14 -15.38 -25.87
CA ALA A 27 -25.38 -15.55 -26.64
C ALA A 27 -26.65 -15.30 -25.79
N CYS A 28 -27.59 -14.62 -26.43
CA CYS A 28 -29.00 -14.38 -26.11
C CYS A 28 -29.75 -15.56 -25.43
N SER A 29 -30.84 -15.35 -24.69
CA SER A 29 -32.10 -14.82 -25.26
C SER A 29 -33.12 -14.35 -24.23
N SER A 30 -33.95 -13.38 -24.64
CA SER A 30 -35.05 -12.81 -23.86
C SER A 30 -36.21 -13.78 -23.62
N THR A 31 -36.90 -13.65 -22.50
CA THR A 31 -38.30 -14.07 -22.32
C THR A 31 -39.04 -12.95 -21.61
N ALA A 32 -40.25 -12.64 -22.11
CA ALA A 32 -41.06 -11.50 -21.72
C ALA A 32 -42.35 -11.93 -21.01
N THR A 33 -43.16 -10.93 -20.62
CA THR A 33 -44.46 -11.02 -19.93
C THR A 33 -44.39 -11.13 -18.41
N ALA A 34 -45.21 -10.45 -17.60
CA ALA A 34 -45.91 -9.17 -17.77
C ALA A 34 -46.35 -8.71 -16.37
N GLY A 35 -46.44 -7.39 -16.12
CA GLY A 35 -46.79 -6.86 -14.79
C GLY A 35 -46.95 -5.34 -14.80
N THR A 36 -48.10 -4.88 -15.30
CA THR A 36 -48.54 -3.48 -15.31
C THR A 36 -48.60 -2.88 -13.90
N ASP A 37 -48.01 -1.70 -13.69
CA ASP A 37 -48.80 -0.51 -13.36
C ASP A 37 -48.13 0.82 -13.76
N SER A 38 -49.00 1.80 -13.91
CA SER A 38 -48.88 3.24 -14.17
C SER A 38 -47.92 3.98 -13.21
N ALA A 39 -47.52 5.23 -13.42
CA ALA A 39 -47.33 6.10 -14.58
C ALA A 39 -46.78 7.44 -14.03
N ASP A 40 -45.81 8.07 -14.69
CA ASP A 40 -45.73 9.53 -14.75
C ASP A 40 -44.86 9.99 -15.93
N GLU A 41 -45.18 11.15 -16.48
CA GLU A 41 -44.63 11.68 -17.74
C GLU A 41 -43.59 12.79 -17.49
N THR A 42 -42.58 12.92 -18.37
CA THR A 42 -42.16 14.19 -19.02
C THR A 42 -40.68 14.17 -19.47
N SER A 43 -40.49 14.13 -20.80
CA SER A 43 -39.54 14.87 -21.66
C SER A 43 -38.13 15.25 -21.15
N GLY A 44 -37.03 15.07 -21.90
CA GLY A 44 -36.82 14.57 -23.27
C GLY A 44 -35.30 14.41 -23.55
N THR A 45 -34.84 13.51 -24.42
CA THR A 45 -34.46 13.72 -25.84
C THR A 45 -33.60 14.99 -26.09
N THR A 46 -32.48 14.99 -26.82
CA THR A 46 -31.86 14.06 -27.79
C THR A 46 -30.31 14.15 -27.61
N ALA A 47 -29.38 13.48 -28.32
CA ALA A 47 -29.39 12.76 -29.61
C ALA A 47 -28.41 11.54 -29.63
N THR A 48 -27.80 11.28 -30.77
CA THR A 48 -26.89 10.17 -31.13
C THR A 48 -25.80 10.68 -32.11
N SER A 49 -24.91 9.78 -32.54
CA SER A 49 -23.97 9.85 -33.68
C SER A 49 -22.56 10.39 -33.37
N GLU A 50 -21.46 9.84 -33.90
CA GLU A 50 -21.12 8.55 -34.55
C GLU A 50 -19.65 8.67 -35.03
N ALA A 51 -19.10 7.59 -35.59
CA ALA A 51 -17.94 7.57 -36.50
C ALA A 51 -16.52 7.86 -35.93
N THR A 52 -15.77 6.77 -35.77
CA THR A 52 -14.56 6.45 -36.56
C THR A 52 -13.55 7.58 -36.85
N THR A 53 -12.29 7.38 -36.44
CA THR A 53 -11.13 7.16 -37.34
C THR A 53 -9.90 6.75 -36.53
N GLU A 54 -9.01 5.96 -37.12
CA GLU A 54 -7.72 5.54 -36.56
C GLU A 54 -6.79 6.73 -36.24
N SER A 55 -5.93 6.57 -35.24
CA SER A 55 -4.62 7.25 -35.27
C SER A 55 -3.56 6.43 -34.55
N THR A 56 -2.68 5.82 -35.33
CA THR A 56 -1.37 5.38 -34.86
C THR A 56 -0.58 6.62 -34.43
N ALA A 57 -0.27 6.73 -33.14
CA ALA A 57 0.72 7.66 -32.63
C ALA A 57 1.58 6.94 -31.59
N ALA A 58 2.88 6.90 -31.84
CA ALA A 58 3.83 6.34 -30.90
C ALA A 58 3.97 7.24 -29.66
N ALA A 59 3.99 6.63 -28.48
CA ALA A 59 4.55 7.21 -27.28
C ALA A 59 5.69 6.30 -26.81
N THR A 60 6.82 6.35 -27.52
CA THR A 60 8.11 6.11 -26.87
C THR A 60 8.36 7.32 -25.97
N ASP A 61 7.95 7.23 -24.71
CA ASP A 61 8.85 7.40 -23.57
C ASP A 61 8.05 7.15 -22.28
N ASP A 62 8.31 6.02 -21.64
CA ASP A 62 8.49 6.01 -20.19
C ASP A 62 9.80 5.28 -19.92
N SER A 63 10.88 5.92 -20.38
CA SER A 63 12.11 5.83 -19.62
C SER A 63 11.84 6.57 -18.31
N ALA A 64 11.28 5.85 -17.33
CA ALA A 64 11.65 6.04 -15.93
C ALA A 64 13.15 5.73 -15.79
N ALA A 65 13.98 6.50 -16.50
CA ALA A 65 15.35 6.75 -16.16
C ALA A 65 15.24 7.34 -14.76
N ALA A 66 15.50 6.50 -13.76
CA ALA A 66 15.46 6.87 -12.37
C ALA A 66 16.22 8.18 -12.24
N ALA A 67 15.47 9.25 -12.01
CA ALA A 67 16.06 10.48 -11.56
C ALA A 67 16.52 10.17 -10.15
N SER A 68 17.75 9.66 -10.05
CA SER A 68 18.62 9.79 -8.89
C SER A 68 18.85 11.28 -8.69
N SER A 69 17.76 11.92 -8.25
CA SER A 69 17.76 13.14 -7.48
C SER A 69 18.71 12.88 -6.33
N ASP A 70 19.48 13.90 -5.97
CA ASP A 70 20.53 13.81 -4.95
C ASP A 70 19.88 13.71 -3.55
N SER A 71 19.13 12.63 -3.30
CA SER A 71 18.43 12.35 -2.06
C SER A 71 19.45 11.91 -1.01
N ALA A 72 19.29 12.41 0.21
CA ALA A 72 20.11 12.01 1.36
C ALA A 72 19.90 10.54 1.78
N TYR A 73 18.96 9.85 1.12
CA TYR A 73 18.57 8.46 1.34
C TYR A 73 18.75 7.70 0.04
N ALA A 74 19.34 6.51 0.13
CA ALA A 74 19.44 5.57 -0.98
C ALA A 74 18.09 4.91 -1.28
N ASP A 75 17.87 4.55 -2.55
CA ASP A 75 16.67 3.85 -2.99
C ASP A 75 16.72 2.38 -2.55
N GLY A 76 15.58 1.84 -2.12
CA GLY A 76 15.49 0.45 -1.67
C GLY A 76 14.36 0.17 -0.69
N THR A 77 14.26 -1.08 -0.24
CA THR A 77 13.35 -1.50 0.83
C THR A 77 14.14 -1.70 2.12
N TYR A 78 13.64 -1.10 3.20
CA TYR A 78 14.25 -1.05 4.52
C TYR A 78 13.28 -1.59 5.59
N ASP A 79 13.78 -2.45 6.46
CA ASP A 79 12.99 -3.09 7.52
C ASP A 79 13.54 -2.71 8.91
N ALA A 80 12.69 -2.17 9.77
CA ALA A 80 13.02 -1.85 11.15
C ALA A 80 11.90 -2.28 12.12
N GLN A 81 12.27 -2.49 13.39
CA GLN A 81 11.32 -2.67 14.48
C GLN A 81 11.23 -1.37 15.28
N GLY A 82 10.01 -0.98 15.61
CA GLY A 82 9.70 0.19 16.41
C GLY A 82 9.11 -0.19 17.76
N SER A 83 9.49 0.51 18.81
CA SER A 83 9.11 0.19 20.19
C SER A 83 8.20 1.23 20.82
N TYR A 84 7.26 0.80 21.66
CA TYR A 84 6.44 1.70 22.47
C TYR A 84 6.01 1.06 23.79
N THR A 85 5.41 1.85 24.69
CA THR A 85 4.88 1.37 25.97
C THR A 85 3.36 1.51 25.98
N SER A 86 2.67 0.40 26.25
CA SER A 86 1.24 0.33 26.53
C SER A 86 1.01 0.12 28.05
N PRO A 87 -0.23 0.28 28.55
CA PRO A 87 -0.57 -0.15 29.91
C PRO A 87 -0.38 -1.66 30.16
N GLY A 88 -0.24 -2.47 29.11
CA GLY A 88 0.04 -3.90 29.17
C GLY A 88 1.53 -4.25 29.24
N GLY A 89 2.44 -3.33 28.88
CA GLY A 89 3.88 -3.54 28.87
C GLY A 89 4.59 -2.82 27.72
N SER A 90 5.82 -3.23 27.44
CA SER A 90 6.49 -2.86 26.19
C SER A 90 5.89 -3.63 25.02
N GLU A 91 5.67 -2.94 23.92
CA GLU A 91 5.15 -3.48 22.65
C GLU A 91 6.15 -3.18 21.54
N THR A 92 6.20 -4.04 20.53
CA THR A 92 6.99 -3.83 19.30
C THR A 92 6.05 -3.86 18.09
N VAL A 93 6.45 -3.17 17.02
CA VAL A 93 5.78 -3.23 15.71
C VAL A 93 6.85 -3.28 14.60
N GLY A 94 6.69 -4.19 13.65
CA GLY A 94 7.57 -4.29 12.48
C GLY A 94 7.13 -3.31 11.40
N VAL A 95 8.09 -2.62 10.77
CA VAL A 95 7.85 -1.65 9.70
C VAL A 95 8.79 -1.92 8.54
N SER A 96 8.22 -1.97 7.34
CA SER A 96 8.94 -2.05 6.07
C SER A 96 8.58 -0.84 5.21
N LEU A 97 9.57 -0.10 4.72
CA LEU A 97 9.39 1.05 3.82
C LEU A 97 10.19 0.84 2.54
N THR A 98 9.58 1.13 1.39
CA THR A 98 10.30 1.27 0.12
C THR A 98 10.46 2.74 -0.22
N LEU A 99 11.70 3.14 -0.52
CA LEU A 99 12.09 4.51 -0.86
C LEU A 99 12.55 4.60 -2.31
N GLU A 100 12.10 5.65 -3.01
CA GLU A 100 12.61 6.08 -4.32
C GLU A 100 12.77 7.61 -4.29
N GLY A 101 13.98 8.12 -4.52
CA GLY A 101 14.33 9.55 -4.42
C GLY A 101 14.08 10.16 -3.03
N GLY A 102 14.12 9.34 -1.97
CA GLY A 102 13.75 9.73 -0.60
C GLY A 102 12.25 9.81 -0.33
N VAL A 103 11.39 9.45 -1.29
CA VAL A 103 9.93 9.39 -1.16
C VAL A 103 9.49 7.96 -0.84
N VAL A 104 8.55 7.79 0.09
CA VAL A 104 7.98 6.47 0.40
C VAL A 104 7.03 6.03 -0.72
N THR A 105 7.38 4.98 -1.45
CA THR A 105 6.54 4.39 -2.51
C THR A 105 5.69 3.23 -2.01
N ALA A 106 6.13 2.53 -0.94
CA ALA A 106 5.35 1.50 -0.27
C ALA A 106 5.63 1.47 1.23
N VAL A 107 4.62 1.07 2.01
CA VAL A 107 4.73 0.79 3.45
C VAL A 107 4.03 -0.53 3.76
N THR A 108 4.66 -1.35 4.59
CA THR A 108 4.03 -2.50 5.27
C THR A 108 4.27 -2.36 6.76
N VAL A 109 3.23 -2.63 7.56
CA VAL A 109 3.34 -2.70 9.02
C VAL A 109 2.89 -4.08 9.48
N THR A 110 3.77 -4.75 10.22
CA THR A 110 3.57 -6.10 10.76
C THR A 110 3.22 -5.99 12.24
N PRO A 111 2.03 -6.46 12.65
CA PRO A 111 1.70 -6.60 14.07
C PRO A 111 2.63 -7.60 14.77
N GLU A 112 3.18 -7.21 15.92
CA GLU A 112 4.11 -8.01 16.74
C GLU A 112 3.75 -7.96 18.25
N SER A 113 2.61 -7.37 18.61
CA SER A 113 2.12 -7.37 19.99
C SER A 113 1.78 -8.79 20.48
N GLU A 114 2.19 -9.13 21.70
CA GLU A 114 1.76 -10.37 22.38
C GLU A 114 0.39 -10.25 23.06
N ASN A 115 -0.26 -9.08 22.99
CA ASN A 115 -1.54 -8.81 23.63
C ASN A 115 -2.66 -8.64 22.58
N PRO A 116 -3.83 -9.32 22.72
CA PRO A 116 -4.91 -9.25 21.73
C PRO A 116 -5.53 -7.86 21.57
N THR A 117 -5.35 -6.97 22.55
CA THR A 117 -5.73 -5.56 22.41
C THR A 117 -4.69 -4.78 21.61
N GLY A 118 -3.40 -5.06 21.80
CA GLY A 118 -2.31 -4.46 21.06
C GLY A 118 -2.31 -4.88 19.59
N GLU A 119 -2.46 -6.18 19.31
CA GLU A 119 -2.64 -6.75 17.96
C GLU A 119 -3.74 -5.99 17.19
N GLN A 120 -4.94 -5.88 17.77
CA GLN A 120 -6.07 -5.15 17.16
C GLN A 120 -5.74 -3.68 16.82
N TYR A 121 -4.97 -2.98 17.66
CA TYR A 121 -4.58 -1.60 17.38
C TYR A 121 -3.49 -1.51 16.31
N GLN A 122 -2.56 -2.47 16.27
CA GLN A 122 -1.52 -2.56 15.24
C GLN A 122 -2.10 -2.94 13.87
N GLU A 123 -3.05 -3.88 13.80
CA GLU A 123 -3.80 -4.21 12.58
C GLU A 123 -4.55 -2.99 12.02
N ARG A 124 -5.26 -2.25 12.88
CA ARG A 124 -5.94 -1.01 12.48
C ARG A 124 -4.98 0.05 11.95
N PHE A 125 -3.84 0.20 12.62
CA PHE A 125 -2.78 1.11 12.20
C PHE A 125 -2.23 0.72 10.83
N ALA A 126 -1.87 -0.56 10.64
CA ALA A 126 -1.39 -1.11 9.37
C ALA A 126 -2.40 -0.91 8.22
N GLY A 127 -3.71 -1.07 8.49
CA GLY A 127 -4.76 -0.81 7.51
C GLY A 127 -4.98 0.66 7.14
N GLY A 128 -4.44 1.61 7.91
CA GLY A 128 -4.58 3.05 7.66
C GLY A 128 -3.29 3.76 7.21
N ILE A 129 -2.12 3.27 7.62
CA ILE A 129 -0.85 4.01 7.52
C ILE A 129 -0.46 4.37 6.08
N ALA A 130 -0.78 3.52 5.10
CA ALA A 130 -0.44 3.76 3.70
C ALA A 130 -1.02 5.09 3.16
N GLY A 131 -2.25 5.45 3.57
CA GLY A 131 -2.87 6.72 3.19
C GLY A 131 -2.23 7.96 3.84
N GLU A 132 -1.42 7.78 4.88
CA GLU A 132 -0.75 8.85 5.62
C GLU A 132 0.71 9.04 5.21
N VAL A 133 1.38 8.06 4.59
CA VAL A 133 2.84 8.14 4.31
C VAL A 133 3.24 7.90 2.85
N VAL A 134 2.46 7.16 2.06
CA VAL A 134 2.83 6.87 0.67
C VAL A 134 2.74 8.16 -0.17
N GLY A 135 3.79 8.43 -0.95
CA GLY A 135 3.94 9.64 -1.75
C GLY A 135 4.50 10.85 -0.99
N LYS A 136 4.90 10.70 0.28
CA LYS A 136 5.59 11.75 1.06
C LYS A 136 7.09 11.49 1.15
N SER A 137 7.87 12.57 1.34
CA SER A 137 9.28 12.43 1.73
C SER A 137 9.38 11.73 3.08
N ILE A 138 10.37 10.85 3.27
CA ILE A 138 10.61 10.20 4.57
C ILE A 138 10.88 11.23 5.69
N ASP A 139 11.44 12.40 5.36
CA ASP A 139 11.66 13.50 6.32
C ASP A 139 10.35 14.11 6.88
N GLU A 140 9.25 14.02 6.12
CA GLU A 140 7.93 14.57 6.48
C GLU A 140 7.09 13.60 7.32
N ILE A 141 7.59 12.39 7.57
CA ILE A 141 6.87 11.35 8.31
C ILE A 141 6.99 11.59 9.81
N ASP A 142 5.97 12.23 10.37
CA ASP A 142 5.58 12.16 11.78
C ASP A 142 4.07 11.89 11.84
N VAL A 143 3.67 10.69 12.26
CA VAL A 143 2.26 10.35 12.49
C VAL A 143 1.94 10.39 13.98
N SER A 144 0.75 10.88 14.34
CA SER A 144 0.31 11.06 15.74
C SER A 144 -0.85 10.14 16.14
N LYS A 145 -1.73 9.81 15.19
CA LYS A 145 -2.80 8.82 15.34
C LYS A 145 -3.25 8.33 13.97
N VAL A 146 -3.28 7.01 13.78
CA VAL A 146 -3.82 6.39 12.57
C VAL A 146 -4.85 5.34 12.97
N SER A 147 -6.04 5.38 12.35
CA SER A 147 -7.16 4.45 12.63
C SER A 147 -7.52 4.29 14.12
N GLY A 148 -7.29 5.33 14.92
CA GLY A 148 -7.52 5.33 16.37
C GLY A 148 -6.33 4.90 17.24
N SER A 149 -5.26 4.33 16.67
CA SER A 149 -4.03 4.00 17.41
C SER A 149 -3.04 5.16 17.38
N SER A 150 -2.66 5.66 18.57
CA SER A 150 -1.56 6.63 18.76
C SER A 150 -0.29 6.00 19.32
N LEU A 151 -0.40 4.91 20.09
CA LEU A 151 0.80 4.27 20.65
C LEU A 151 1.58 3.52 19.56
N THR A 152 0.89 2.89 18.60
CA THR A 152 1.54 2.31 17.42
C THR A 152 2.19 3.39 16.55
N SER A 153 1.67 4.62 16.52
CA SER A 153 2.35 5.76 15.87
C SER A 153 3.72 6.04 16.48
N THR A 154 3.87 5.95 17.81
CA THR A 154 5.17 6.12 18.48
C THR A 154 6.17 5.06 18.03
N GLY A 155 5.77 3.79 18.00
CA GLY A 155 6.64 2.72 17.48
C GLY A 155 6.94 2.90 15.99
N PHE A 156 5.96 3.26 15.18
CA PHE A 156 6.18 3.50 13.76
C PHE A 156 7.20 4.63 13.51
N ASN A 157 7.11 5.76 14.23
CA ASN A 157 8.08 6.85 14.10
C ASN A 157 9.49 6.42 14.59
N ASP A 158 9.60 5.62 15.65
CA ASP A 158 10.86 5.00 16.13
C ASP A 158 11.52 4.11 15.05
N ALA A 159 10.72 3.32 14.33
CA ALA A 159 11.18 2.54 13.19
C ALA A 159 11.57 3.41 11.98
N VAL A 160 10.82 4.48 11.69
CA VAL A 160 11.13 5.46 10.61
C VAL A 160 12.48 6.12 10.84
N GLU A 161 12.78 6.56 12.08
CA GLU A 161 14.09 7.16 12.40
C GLU A 161 15.24 6.15 12.23
N THR A 162 15.00 4.87 12.55
CA THR A 162 15.96 3.79 12.27
C THR A 162 16.18 3.62 10.76
N ILE A 163 15.09 3.59 9.98
CA ILE A 163 15.15 3.47 8.51
C ILE A 163 15.86 4.68 7.87
N LYS A 164 15.64 5.90 8.35
CA LYS A 164 16.37 7.10 7.90
C LYS A 164 17.89 6.93 8.11
N ALA A 165 18.30 6.41 9.26
CA ALA A 165 19.71 6.17 9.56
C ALA A 165 20.32 5.08 8.67
N ASP A 166 19.59 3.98 8.42
CA ASP A 166 20.04 2.89 7.56
C ASP A 166 20.08 3.28 6.07
N ALA A 167 19.14 4.13 5.61
CA ALA A 167 19.09 4.59 4.22
C ALA A 167 20.10 5.70 3.90
N ALA A 168 20.65 6.39 4.91
CA ALA A 168 21.65 7.45 4.76
C ALA A 168 23.11 6.98 4.99
N ALA A 169 23.35 5.68 5.06
CA ALA A 169 24.64 5.05 5.41
C ALA A 169 25.49 4.60 4.20
#